data_AF-A0A847QDD9-F1
#
_entry.id   AF-A0A847QDD9-F1
#
_cell.length_a   1.000
_cell.length_b   1.000
_cell.length_c   1.000
_cell.angle_alpha   90.00
_cell.angle_beta   90.00
_cell.angle_gamma   90.00
#
_symmetry.space_group_name_H-M   'P 1'
#
loop_
_entity.id
_entity.type
_entity.pdbx_description
1 polymer ?
#
loop_
_entity_poly.entity_id
_entity_poly.type
_entity_poly.pdbx_seq_one_letter_code
_entity_poly.pdbx_strand_id
1 'polypeptide(L)' 'MPQYVEKRYCIEEVLPGMILGEDINDRNGKIILTKGAILTEKLIRLLDNWNVPHITVREKAAEPVKSYNSSA' A
#
# COMPACT_ATOMS: atom_id res chain seq x y z
N MET A 1 8.59 14.50 -13.21
CA MET A 1 7.80 13.25 -13.10
C MET A 1 7.71 12.90 -11.62
N PRO A 2 6.53 12.72 -11.02
CA PRO A 2 6.45 12.27 -9.63
C PRO A 2 7.12 10.91 -9.50
N GLN A 3 8.16 10.83 -8.68
CA GLN A 3 8.77 9.56 -8.31
C GLN A 3 7.79 8.82 -7.40
N TYR A 4 7.55 7.55 -7.66
CA TYR A 4 6.76 6.68 -6.79
C TYR A 4 7.68 5.62 -6.21
N VAL A 5 7.45 5.27 -4.96
CA VAL A 5 8.14 4.17 -4.29
C VAL A 5 7.13 3.10 -3.95
N GLU A 6 7.55 1.85 -4.06
CA GLU A 6 6.77 0.69 -3.64
C GLU A 6 7.29 0.27 -2.28
N LYS A 7 6.40 0.20 -1.28
CA LYS A 7 6.75 -0.14 0.08
C LYS A 7 5.79 -1.19 0.61
N ARG A 8 6.34 -2.15 1.36
CA ARG A 8 5.58 -3.24 1.97
C ARG A 8 5.01 -2.77 3.31
N TYR A 9 3.71 -2.99 3.50
CA TYR A 9 2.97 -2.68 4.72
C TYR A 9 2.35 -3.95 5.28
N CYS A 10 2.29 -4.07 6.61
CA CYS A 10 1.41 -5.05 7.25
C CYS A 10 -0.04 -4.63 7.01
N ILE A 11 -0.96 -5.59 6.85
CA ILE A 11 -2.36 -5.27 6.53
C ILE A 11 -3.01 -4.34 7.58
N GLU A 12 -2.58 -4.43 8.84
CA GLU A 12 -3.02 -3.59 9.96
C GLU A 12 -2.57 -2.12 9.83
N GLU A 13 -1.51 -1.84 9.07
CA GLU A 13 -0.97 -0.49 8.82
C GLU A 13 -1.56 0.16 7.57
N VAL A 14 -2.31 -0.61 6.77
CA VAL A 14 -2.88 -0.17 5.51
C VAL A 14 -4.11 0.68 5.78
N LEU A 15 -4.12 1.88 5.20
CA LEU A 15 -5.24 2.82 5.33
C LEU A 15 -6.07 2.90 4.04
N PRO A 16 -7.39 3.17 4.16
CA PRO A 16 -8.22 3.47 3.01
C PRO A 16 -7.65 4.64 2.19
N GLY A 17 -7.64 4.51 0.87
CA GLY A 17 -7.09 5.49 -0.07
C GLY A 17 -5.66 5.19 -0.53
N MET A 18 -4.96 4.26 0.10
CA MET A 18 -3.65 3.76 -0.38
C MET A 18 -3.81 3.05 -1.73
N ILE A 19 -2.75 3.08 -2.56
CA ILE A 19 -2.74 2.47 -3.89
C ILE A 19 -1.95 1.19 -3.86
N LEU A 20 -2.50 0.10 -4.38
CA LEU A 20 -1.81 -1.17 -4.45
C LEU A 20 -0.64 -1.13 -5.46
N GLY A 21 0.54 -1.60 -5.04
CA GLY A 21 1.78 -1.58 -5.82
C GLY A 21 2.00 -2.81 -6.70
N GLU A 22 1.36 -3.94 -6.38
CA GLU A 22 1.47 -5.20 -7.12
C GLU A 22 0.12 -5.93 -7.23
N ASP A 23 0.00 -6.87 -8.16
CA ASP A 23 -1.20 -7.71 -8.24
C ASP A 23 -1.25 -8.67 -7.05
N ILE A 24 -2.41 -8.78 -6.40
CA ILE A 24 -2.66 -9.79 -5.37
C ILE A 24 -3.37 -10.97 -6.02
N ASN A 25 -2.82 -12.16 -5.78
CA ASN A 25 -3.38 -13.43 -6.23
C ASN A 25 -4.02 -14.18 -5.05
N ASP A 26 -5.12 -14.88 -5.33
CA ASP A 26 -5.67 -15.89 -4.43
C ASP A 26 -4.74 -17.13 -4.39
N ARG A 27 -4.97 -18.04 -3.45
CA ARG A 27 -4.25 -19.31 -3.28
C ARG A 27 -4.21 -20.17 -4.54
N ASN A 28 -5.17 -19.99 -5.45
CA ASN A 28 -5.24 -20.68 -6.73
C ASN A 28 -4.44 -19.97 -7.86
N GLY A 29 -3.72 -18.90 -7.55
CA GLY A 29 -2.97 -18.10 -8.53
C GLY A 29 -3.85 -17.14 -9.36
N LYS A 30 -5.14 -17.00 -9.02
CA LYS A 30 -6.05 -16.08 -9.71
C LYS A 30 -5.87 -14.67 -9.17
N ILE A 31 -5.71 -13.67 -10.05
CA ILE A 31 -5.67 -12.26 -9.66
C ILE A 31 -7.02 -11.86 -9.04
N ILE A 32 -6.96 -11.34 -7.81
CA ILE A 32 -8.11 -10.84 -7.04
C ILE A 32 -8.10 -9.32 -6.95
N LEU A 33 -6.92 -8.70 -6.94
CA LEU A 33 -6.76 -7.25 -7.02
C LEU A 33 -5.59 -6.91 -7.94
N THR A 34 -5.81 -5.95 -8.83
CA THR A 34 -4.80 -5.49 -9.77
C THR A 34 -4.00 -4.33 -9.19
N LYS A 35 -2.73 -4.25 -9.54
CA LYS A 35 -1.86 -3.10 -9.32
C LYS A 35 -2.57 -1.80 -9.72
N GLY A 36 -2.42 -0.77 -8.89
CA GLY A 36 -3.07 0.52 -9.07
C GLY A 36 -4.47 0.61 -8.46
N ALA A 37 -5.02 -0.49 -7.92
CA ALA A 37 -6.28 -0.45 -7.19
C ALA A 37 -6.20 0.45 -5.95
N ILE A 38 -7.23 1.26 -5.73
CA ILE A 38 -7.38 2.05 -4.50
C ILE A 38 -7.95 1.12 -3.42
N LEU A 39 -7.21 1.00 -2.32
CA LEU A 39 -7.60 0.19 -1.19
C LEU A 39 -8.71 0.89 -0.43
N THR A 40 -9.89 0.28 -0.40
CA THR A 40 -11.04 0.75 0.41
C THR A 40 -11.11 -0.04 1.70
N GLU A 41 -11.84 0.45 2.71
CA GLU A 41 -12.07 -0.30 3.95
C GLU A 41 -12.61 -1.72 3.68
N LYS A 42 -13.49 -1.86 2.69
CA LYS A 42 -14.04 -3.16 2.28
C LYS A 42 -12.94 -4.08 1.73
N LEU A 43 -12.03 -3.56 0.92
CA LEU A 43 -10.92 -4.35 0.36
C LEU A 43 -9.91 -4.74 1.43
N ILE A 44 -9.59 -3.83 2.36
CA ILE A 44 -8.66 -4.10 3.47
C ILE A 44 -9.21 -5.24 4.33
N ARG A 45 -10.50 -5.19 4.71
CA ARG A 45 -11.16 -6.27 5.46
C ARG A 45 -11.20 -7.61 4.70
N LEU A 46 -11.36 -7.58 3.37
CA LEU A 46 -11.30 -8.79 2.56
C LEU A 46 -9.90 -9.41 2.55
N LEU A 47 -8.86 -8.58 2.43
CA LEU A 47 -7.47 -9.01 2.46
C LEU A 47 -7.07 -9.62 3.81
N ASP A 48 -7.51 -9.01 4.90
CA ASP A 48 -7.36 -9.55 6.26
C ASP A 48 -8.03 -10.93 6.37
N ASN A 49 -9.31 -11.04 5.98
CA ASN A 49 -10.04 -12.31 5.99
C ASN A 49 -9.41 -13.40 5.09
N TRP A 50 -8.74 -13.03 4.01
CA TRP A 50 -8.02 -13.95 3.13
C TRP A 50 -6.63 -14.32 3.65
N ASN A 51 -6.27 -13.82 4.83
CA ASN A 51 -5.01 -14.08 5.50
C ASN A 51 -3.82 -13.63 4.64
N VAL A 52 -3.93 -12.43 4.04
CA VAL A 52 -2.86 -11.74 3.31
C VAL A 52 -2.18 -10.76 4.29
N PRO A 53 -1.11 -11.18 4.99
CA PRO A 53 -0.57 -10.41 6.11
C PRO A 53 0.17 -9.14 5.67
N HIS A 54 0.64 -9.09 4.42
CA HIS A 54 1.40 -7.97 3.90
C HIS A 54 0.99 -7.67 2.47
N ILE A 55 0.99 -6.39 2.12
CA ILE A 55 0.77 -5.93 0.75
C ILE A 55 1.82 -4.87 0.39
N THR A 56 2.09 -4.72 -0.90
CA THR A 56 2.90 -3.62 -1.41
C THR A 56 1.99 -2.46 -1.77
N VAL A 57 2.29 -1.28 -1.23
CA VAL A 57 1.60 -0.02 -1.50
C VAL A 57 2.51 0.87 -2.33
N ARG A 58 1.93 1.51 -3.34
CA ARG A 58 2.57 2.55 -4.14
C ARG A 58 2.33 3.89 -3.48
N GLU A 59 3.41 4.47 -2.97
CA GLU A 59 3.40 5.80 -2.36
C GLU A 59 4.06 6.79 -3.31
N LYS A 60 3.66 8.06 -3.21
CA LYS A 60 4.47 9.13 -3.81
C LYS A 60 5.77 9.17 -3.01
N ALA A 61 6.92 9.18 -3.69
CA ALA A 61 8.18 9.45 -3.03
C ALA A 61 8.01 10.78 -2.30
N ALA A 62 8.04 10.75 -0.98
CA ALA A 62 8.02 11.99 -0.21
C ALA A 62 9.22 12.81 -0.69
N GLU A 63 8.97 14.04 -1.15
CA GLU A 63 10.05 15.00 -1.27
C GLU A 63 10.74 15.02 0.11
N PRO A 64 12.09 14.97 0.17
CA PRO A 64 12.79 14.91 1.44
C PRO A 64 12.27 16.05 2.30
N VAL A 65 11.60 15.68 3.41
CA VAL A 65 11.15 16.64 4.40
C VAL A 65 12.41 17.35 4.85
N LYS A 66 12.61 18.60 4.41
CA LYS A 66 13.67 19.44 4.94
C LYS A 66 13.32 19.61 6.42
N SER A 67 13.93 18.80 7.28
CA SER A 67 13.98 19.04 8.71
C SER A 67 14.69 20.38 8.88
N TYR A 68 13.90 21.45 9.02
CA TYR A 68 14.40 22.67 9.61
C TYR A 68 14.69 22.32 11.07
N ASN A 69 15.92 21.91 11.36
CA ASN A 69 16.45 21.95 12.71
C ASN A 69 16.42 23.42 13.14
N SER A 70 15.33 23.82 13.79
CA SER A 70 15.27 25.05 14.56
C SER A 70 16.19 24.86 15.76
N SER A 71 17.38 25.46 15.66
CA SER A 71 18.25 25.73 16.79
C SER A 71 17.50 26.53 17.85
N ALA A 72 17.65 26.14 19.12
CA ALA A 72 17.51 27.01 20.28
C ALA A 72 18.58 26.60 21.29
#